data_AF-A0AAJ4JM86-F1
#
_entry.id   AF-A0AAJ4JM86-F1
#
_cell.length_a   1.000
_cell.length_b   1.000
_cell.length_c   1.000
_cell.angle_alpha   90.00
_cell.angle_beta   90.00
_cell.angle_gamma   90.00
#
_symmetry.space_group_name_H-M   'P 1'
#
loop_
_entity.id
_entity.type
_entity.pdbx_description
1 polymer ?
#
loop_
_entity_poly.entity_id
_entity_poly.type
_entity_poly.pdbx_seq_one_letter_code
_entity_poly.pdbx_strand_id
1 'polypeptide(L)'
;MQELLQSFLEDEISDQEFYDGIIDFVYSFNIRSGEYECNRFVIKKMDHLNFIIFDEYVIDDKREIHNSVSIHKNKFIKLVNEFAKKQGIIIRSSF
;
A
#
# COMPACT_ATOMS: atom_id res chain seq x y z
N MET A 1 -13.27 -6.02 -3.87
CA MET A 1 -11.91 -5.90 -4.46
C MET A 1 -11.61 -4.46 -4.89
N GLN A 2 -12.43 -3.84 -5.76
CA GLN A 2 -12.25 -2.44 -6.14
C GLN A 2 -12.48 -1.48 -4.97
N GLU A 3 -13.49 -1.74 -4.13
CA GLU A 3 -13.81 -0.88 -2.98
C GLU A 3 -12.67 -0.83 -1.96
N LEU A 4 -12.10 -1.98 -1.56
CA LEU A 4 -10.97 -2.01 -0.61
C LEU A 4 -9.74 -1.27 -1.13
N LEU A 5 -9.39 -1.45 -2.41
CA LEU A 5 -8.28 -0.70 -3.01
C LEU A 5 -8.59 0.79 -3.10
N GLN A 6 -9.84 1.18 -3.38
CA GLN A 6 -10.24 2.57 -3.42
C GLN A 6 -10.11 3.22 -2.04
N SER A 7 -10.61 2.56 -0.99
CA SER A 7 -10.47 3.01 0.39
C SER A 7 -9.00 3.08 0.83
N PHE A 8 -8.18 2.10 0.44
CA PHE A 8 -6.73 2.17 0.66
C PHE A 8 -6.11 3.43 0.03
N LEU A 9 -6.45 3.74 -1.23
CA LEU A 9 -5.89 4.91 -1.89
C LEU A 9 -6.31 6.21 -1.18
N GLU A 10 -7.58 6.31 -0.79
CA GLU A 10 -8.15 7.48 -0.11
C GLU A 10 -7.58 7.69 1.29
N ASP A 11 -7.42 6.63 2.07
CA ASP A 11 -6.95 6.70 3.46
C ASP A 11 -5.41 6.85 3.54
N GLU A 12 -4.67 6.25 2.61
CA GLU A 12 -3.20 6.11 2.73
C GLU A 12 -2.39 7.02 1.82
N ILE A 13 -3.00 7.60 0.78
CA ILE A 13 -2.32 8.59 -0.07
C ILE A 13 -2.93 9.94 0.26
N SER A 14 -2.58 10.48 1.43
CA SER A 14 -3.11 11.74 1.95
C SER A 14 -2.14 12.91 1.76
N ASP A 15 -0.83 12.65 1.80
CA ASP A 15 0.22 13.63 1.55
C ASP A 15 1.50 12.99 0.95
N GLN A 16 2.51 13.82 0.74
CA GLN A 16 3.78 13.41 0.14
C GLN A 16 4.56 12.41 1.00
N GLU A 17 4.50 12.51 2.33
CA GLU A 17 5.25 11.65 3.26
C GLU A 17 4.68 10.23 3.24
N PHE A 18 3.35 10.10 3.33
CA PHE A 18 2.70 8.78 3.24
C PHE A 18 2.92 8.13 1.86
N TYR A 19 2.81 8.91 0.79
CA TYR A 19 3.10 8.44 -0.55
C TYR A 19 4.57 7.96 -0.69
N ASP A 20 5.53 8.77 -0.25
CA ASP A 20 6.96 8.45 -0.35
C ASP A 20 7.28 7.16 0.43
N GLY A 21 6.72 6.98 1.64
CA GLY A 21 6.90 5.76 2.44
C GLY A 21 6.37 4.49 1.76
N ILE A 22 5.19 4.55 1.13
CA ILE A 22 4.63 3.43 0.37
C ILE A 22 5.53 3.08 -0.82
N ILE A 23 5.98 4.09 -1.57
CA ILE A 23 6.83 3.89 -2.74
C ILE A 23 8.18 3.30 -2.33
N ASP A 24 8.81 3.83 -1.29
CA ASP A 24 10.10 3.34 -0.79
C ASP A 24 10.01 1.87 -0.36
N PHE A 25 8.95 1.48 0.34
CA PHE A 25 8.74 0.09 0.73
C PHE A 25 8.55 -0.84 -0.48
N VAL A 26 7.72 -0.44 -1.44
CA VAL A 26 7.45 -1.22 -2.66
C VAL A 26 8.69 -1.38 -3.52
N TYR A 27 9.53 -0.34 -3.62
CA TYR A 27 10.75 -0.36 -4.42
C TYR A 27 11.99 -0.90 -3.70
N SER A 28 11.96 -1.04 -2.37
CA SER A 28 13.08 -1.59 -1.60
C SER A 28 13.49 -2.98 -2.11
N PHE A 29 14.59 -3.05 -2.87
CA PHE A 29 15.08 -4.30 -3.46
C PHE A 29 15.72 -5.22 -2.42
N ASN A 30 16.32 -4.63 -1.37
CA ASN A 30 16.94 -5.40 -0.28
C ASN A 30 15.90 -6.09 0.63
N ILE A 31 14.64 -5.64 0.58
CA ILE A 31 13.53 -6.29 1.28
C ILE A 31 12.80 -7.20 0.30
N ARG A 32 13.01 -8.51 0.43
CA ARG A 32 12.28 -9.52 -0.35
C ARG A 32 10.83 -9.64 0.10
N SER A 33 10.60 -9.71 1.42
CA SER A 33 9.27 -9.81 2.04
C SER A 33 9.24 -9.04 3.35
N GLY A 34 8.06 -8.55 3.73
CA GLY A 34 7.87 -7.74 4.93
C GLY A 34 6.50 -7.07 4.95
N GLU A 35 6.24 -6.30 5.98
CA GLU A 35 4.99 -5.55 6.16
C GLU A 35 5.32 -4.06 6.36
N TYR A 36 4.48 -3.20 5.80
CA TYR A 36 4.50 -1.77 6.01
C TYR A 36 3.15 -1.35 6.59
N GLU A 37 3.21 -0.77 7.78
CA GLU A 37 2.06 -0.26 8.51
C GLU A 37 1.75 1.15 8.01
N CYS A 38 0.58 1.30 7.38
CA CYS A 38 0.06 2.61 7.00
C CYS A 38 -0.85 3.15 8.14
N ASN A 39 -1.73 4.12 7.85
CA ASN A 39 -2.64 4.67 8.85
C ASN A 39 -3.72 3.68 9.29
N ARG A 40 -4.35 3.01 8.34
CA ARG A 40 -5.44 2.04 8.55
C ARG A 40 -5.13 0.69 7.95
N PHE A 41 -4.46 0.68 6.81
CA PHE A 41 -4.14 -0.53 6.06
C PHE A 41 -2.71 -1.00 6.32
N VAL A 42 -2.48 -2.28 6.03
CA VAL A 42 -1.15 -2.89 6.00
C VAL A 42 -0.85 -3.35 4.58
N ILE A 43 0.35 -3.04 4.09
CA ILE A 43 0.89 -3.57 2.84
C ILE A 43 1.86 -4.69 3.18
N LYS A 44 1.48 -5.93 2.86
CA LYS A 44 2.37 -7.10 2.98
C LYS A 44 3.03 -7.39 1.64
N LYS A 45 4.34 -7.25 1.61
CA LYS A 45 5.18 -7.67 0.49
C LYS A 45 5.47 -9.17 0.60
N MET A 46 4.94 -9.94 -0.35
CA MET A 46 5.16 -11.39 -0.41
C MET A 46 6.49 -11.72 -1.10
N ASP A 47 6.77 -11.00 -2.17
CA ASP A 47 8.04 -11.03 -2.91
C ASP A 47 8.24 -9.68 -3.64
N HIS A 48 9.20 -9.59 -4.57
CA HIS A 48 9.47 -8.35 -5.31
C HIS A 48 8.34 -7.90 -6.24
N LEU A 49 7.37 -8.78 -6.54
CA LEU A 49 6.31 -8.58 -7.53
C LEU A 49 4.90 -8.68 -6.94
N ASN A 50 4.71 -9.37 -5.81
CA ASN A 50 3.40 -9.68 -5.27
C ASN A 50 3.20 -9.05 -3.89
N PHE A 51 2.05 -8.40 -3.72
CA PHE A 51 1.65 -7.71 -2.49
C PHE A 51 0.25 -8.14 -2.07
N ILE A 52 0.00 -8.11 -0.77
CA ILE A 52 -1.32 -8.25 -0.17
C ILE A 52 -1.61 -6.97 0.60
N ILE A 53 -2.76 -6.35 0.35
CA ILE A 53 -3.23 -5.16 1.08
C ILE A 53 -4.45 -5.58 1.88
N PHE A 54 -4.49 -5.22 3.16
CA PHE A 54 -5.60 -5.57 4.05
C PHE A 54 -5.79 -4.51 5.14
N ASP A 55 -7.02 -4.40 5.62
CA ASP A 55 -7.33 -3.68 6.85
C ASP A 55 -7.18 -4.62 8.05
N GLU A 56 -6.53 -4.13 9.11
CA GLU A 56 -6.35 -4.86 10.35
C GLU A 56 -7.13 -4.15 11.47
N TYR A 57 -7.92 -4.91 12.23
CA TYR A 57 -8.57 -4.42 13.44
C TYR A 57 -8.14 -5.24 14.64
N VAL A 58 -8.07 -4.58 15.79
CA VAL A 58 -7.87 -5.25 17.08
C VAL A 58 -9.25 -5.43 17.73
N ILE A 59 -9.67 -6.68 17.88
CA ILE A 59 -10.92 -7.07 18.55
C ILE A 59 -10.55 -8.07 19.63
N ASP A 60 -10.92 -7.79 20.89
CA ASP A 60 -10.57 -8.62 22.06
C ASP A 60 -9.08 -9.01 22.12
N ASP A 61 -8.19 -8.02 21.95
CA ASP A 61 -6.72 -8.16 21.90
C ASP A 61 -6.18 -9.09 20.79
N LYS A 62 -7.02 -9.44 19.81
CA LYS A 62 -6.64 -10.24 18.64
C LYS A 62 -6.66 -9.37 17.39
N ARG A 63 -5.62 -9.52 16.58
CA ARG A 63 -5.56 -8.95 15.25
C ARG A 63 -6.39 -9.81 14.31
N GLU A 64 -7.38 -9.19 13.68
CA GLU A 64 -8.21 -9.83 12.68
C GLU A 64 -8.08 -9.11 11.33
N ILE A 65 -8.00 -9.92 10.28
CA ILE A 65 -8.00 -9.46 8.89
C ILE A 65 -9.33 -9.91 8.28
N HIS A 66 -10.23 -8.96 8.06
CA HIS A 66 -11.57 -9.26 7.52
C HIS A 66 -11.57 -9.29 6.01
N ASN A 67 -10.82 -8.40 5.37
CA ASN A 67 -10.68 -8.35 3.92
C ASN A 67 -9.23 -8.19 3.49
N SER A 68 -8.87 -8.84 2.39
CA SER A 68 -7.56 -8.67 1.76
C SER A 68 -7.65 -8.72 0.25
N VAL A 69 -6.69 -8.09 -0.42
CA VAL A 69 -6.54 -8.13 -1.87
C VAL A 69 -5.09 -8.42 -2.24
N SER A 70 -4.89 -9.37 -3.14
CA SER A 70 -3.58 -9.59 -3.77
C SER A 70 -3.42 -8.71 -5.00
N ILE A 71 -2.26 -8.08 -5.16
CA ILE A 71 -1.98 -7.18 -6.27
C ILE A 71 -0.52 -7.30 -6.75
N HIS A 72 -0.35 -7.29 -8.07
CA HIS A 72 0.98 -7.28 -8.70
C HIS A 72 1.59 -5.86 -8.63
N LYS A 73 2.90 -5.78 -8.41
CA LYS A 73 3.71 -4.55 -8.26
C LYS A 73 3.36 -3.48 -9.28
N ASN A 74 3.40 -3.82 -10.57
CA ASN A 74 3.15 -2.86 -11.65
C ASN A 74 1.73 -2.28 -11.60
N LYS A 75 0.74 -3.10 -11.22
CA LYS A 75 -0.65 -2.64 -11.06
C LYS A 75 -0.77 -1.77 -9.81
N PHE A 76 -0.11 -2.16 -8.72
CA PHE A 76 -0.14 -1.42 -7.47
C PHE A 76 0.46 -0.01 -7.62
N ILE A 77 1.69 0.08 -8.14
CA ILE A 77 2.36 1.36 -8.41
C ILE A 77 1.55 2.23 -9.35
N LYS A 78 0.97 1.64 -10.40
CA LYS A 78 0.13 2.40 -11.33
C LYS A 78 -1.05 3.05 -10.60
N LEU A 79 -1.78 2.30 -9.78
CA LEU A 79 -2.92 2.82 -9.02
C LEU A 79 -2.50 3.92 -8.04
N VAL A 80 -1.43 3.67 -7.26
CA VAL A 80 -0.90 4.63 -6.28
C VAL A 80 -0.48 5.93 -6.98
N ASN A 81 0.29 5.84 -8.07
CA ASN A 81 0.76 7.01 -8.81
C ASN A 81 -0.37 7.77 -9.53
N GLU A 82 -1.34 7.06 -10.12
CA GLU A 82 -2.49 7.70 -10.76
C GLU A 82 -3.35 8.47 -9.74
N PHE A 83 -3.50 7.94 -8.53
CA PHE A 83 -4.24 8.60 -7.46
C PHE A 83 -3.46 9.78 -6.87
N ALA A 84 -2.18 9.58 -6.53
CA ALA A 84 -1.29 10.64 -6.03
C ALA A 84 -1.23 11.84 -7.00
N LYS A 85 -1.12 11.58 -8.30
CA LYS A 85 -1.12 12.63 -9.33
C LYS A 85 -2.40 13.47 -9.32
N LYS A 86 -3.56 12.86 -9.07
CA LYS A 86 -4.84 13.58 -8.98
C LYS A 86 -4.90 14.51 -7.76
N GLN A 87 -4.15 14.20 -6.71
CA GLN A 87 -4.05 15.04 -5.52
C GLN A 87 -2.95 16.12 -5.60
N GLY A 88 -2.16 16.14 -6.68
CA GLY A 88 -1.03 17.06 -6.81
C GLY A 88 0.24 16.62 -6.09
N ILE A 89 0.32 15.35 -5.64
CA ILE A 89 1.52 14.75 -5.05
C ILE A 89 2.58 14.52 -6.13
N ILE A 90 3.84 14.76 -5.79
CA ILE A 90 4.98 14.60 -6.71
C ILE A 90 5.32 13.12 -6.81
N ILE A 91 5.19 12.56 -8.02
CA ILE A 91 5.48 11.16 -8.28
C ILE A 91 6.99 10.90 -8.25
N ARG A 92 7.43 9.90 -7.47
CA ARG A 92 8.81 9.42 -7.51
C ARG A 92 8.97 8.37 -8.61
N SER A 93 9.96 8.57 -9.47
CA SER A 93 10.48 7.52 -10.33
C SER A 93 11.49 6.71 -9.53
N SER A 94 11.31 5.39 -9.44
CA SER A 94 12.23 4.51 -8.73
C SER A 94 13.69 4.72 -9.13
N PHE A 95 14.57 4.73 -8.12
CA PHE A 95 16.02 4.71 -8.27
C PHE A 95 16.51 3.34 -8.78
#